data_AF-A0A7G8J8B0-F1
#
_entry.id   AF-A0A7G8J8B0-F1
#
_cell.length_a   1.000
_cell.length_b   1.000
_cell.length_c   1.000
_cell.angle_alpha   90.00
_cell.angle_beta   90.00
_cell.angle_gamma   90.00
#
_symmetry.space_group_name_H-M   'P 1'
#
loop_
_entity.id
_entity.type
_entity.pdbx_description
1 polymer ?
#
loop_
_entity_poly.entity_id
_entity_poly.type
_entity_poly.pdbx_seq_one_letter_code
_entity_poly.pdbx_strand_id
1 'polypeptide(L)'
;MKILLAPLLLAVSLPALAEVDPKIHKLCIEAKDYAGCVRAMKGEIVPSERTGVGNKCQSQFAYIGNGNCQRVGCKYGWWLTGRTSNNSIVAGKSNWKCKSVFRGGIYLSGSLILEEVAPVGSDENCPPIEPEIGWNSSCEKAPANWKEVEEAKKPKCDFKLEKYDCSYNNYLEANTGMKKWAELNPDMAEQERIRLHSVD
;
A
#
# COMPACT_ATOMS: atom_id res chain seq x y z
N MET A 1 -35.78 24.77 -48.80
CA MET A 1 -34.57 24.71 -47.97
C MET A 1 -34.61 23.40 -47.18
N LYS A 2 -33.72 22.45 -47.48
CA LYS A 2 -33.70 21.12 -46.85
C LYS A 2 -32.86 21.22 -45.57
N ILE A 3 -33.51 21.07 -44.41
CA ILE A 3 -32.85 21.06 -43.11
C ILE A 3 -32.26 19.66 -42.92
N LEU A 4 -30.92 19.57 -42.92
CA LEU A 4 -30.18 18.34 -42.64
C LEU A 4 -30.11 18.15 -41.12
N LEU A 5 -30.85 17.16 -40.62
CA LEU A 5 -30.69 16.61 -39.26
C LEU A 5 -29.46 15.72 -39.24
N ALA A 6 -28.40 16.13 -38.54
CA ALA A 6 -27.24 15.28 -38.26
C ALA A 6 -27.48 14.49 -36.96
N PRO A 7 -27.29 13.15 -36.94
CA PRO A 7 -27.41 12.37 -35.72
C PRO A 7 -26.12 12.49 -34.88
N LEU A 8 -26.30 12.76 -33.60
CA LEU A 8 -25.27 12.78 -32.57
C LEU A 8 -24.79 11.33 -32.33
N LEU A 9 -23.63 10.95 -32.86
CA LEU A 9 -22.98 9.67 -32.55
C LEU A 9 -22.30 9.77 -31.18
N LEU A 10 -22.94 9.24 -30.15
CA LEU A 10 -22.31 8.94 -28.85
C LEU A 10 -21.36 7.74 -29.04
N ALA A 11 -20.08 8.01 -29.21
CA ALA A 11 -19.04 7.00 -29.12
C ALA A 11 -18.88 6.59 -27.64
N VAL A 12 -19.56 5.52 -27.24
CA VAL A 12 -19.27 4.82 -25.99
C VAL A 12 -17.94 4.09 -26.19
N SER A 13 -16.86 4.67 -25.67
CA SER A 13 -15.56 3.99 -25.58
C SER A 13 -15.67 2.83 -24.59
N LEU A 14 -16.04 1.65 -25.09
CA LEU A 14 -15.86 0.41 -24.33
C LEU A 14 -14.35 0.23 -24.09
N PRO A 15 -13.91 -0.12 -22.86
CA PRO A 15 -12.52 -0.48 -22.64
C PRO A 15 -12.23 -1.69 -23.51
N ALA A 16 -11.18 -1.62 -24.32
CA ALA A 16 -10.72 -2.73 -25.13
C ALA A 16 -10.48 -3.94 -24.20
N LEU A 17 -11.36 -4.94 -24.28
CA LEU A 17 -11.10 -6.26 -23.71
C LEU A 17 -9.91 -6.83 -24.50
N ALA A 18 -8.71 -6.62 -23.97
CA ALA A 18 -7.49 -7.16 -24.55
C ALA A 18 -7.68 -8.66 -24.72
N GLU A 19 -7.66 -9.12 -25.98
CA GLU A 19 -7.86 -10.50 -26.37
C GLU A 19 -6.82 -11.37 -25.63
N VAL A 20 -7.30 -12.18 -24.69
CA VAL A 20 -6.45 -13.06 -23.88
C VAL A 20 -6.09 -14.25 -24.76
N ASP A 21 -4.80 -14.56 -24.87
CA ASP A 21 -4.31 -15.71 -25.65
C ASP A 21 -5.12 -16.98 -25.31
N PRO A 22 -5.64 -17.73 -26.31
CA PRO A 22 -6.49 -18.90 -26.07
C PRO A 22 -5.85 -19.97 -25.17
N LYS A 23 -4.52 -20.07 -25.18
CA LYS A 23 -3.76 -20.99 -24.31
C LYS A 23 -3.78 -20.51 -22.86
N ILE A 24 -3.65 -19.21 -22.62
CA ILE A 24 -3.77 -18.60 -21.28
C ILE A 24 -5.22 -18.71 -20.80
N HIS A 25 -6.19 -18.41 -21.66
CA HIS A 25 -7.61 -18.54 -21.35
C HIS A 25 -7.97 -19.95 -20.89
N LYS A 26 -7.53 -20.98 -21.63
CA LYS A 26 -7.79 -22.39 -21.27
C LYS A 26 -7.20 -22.79 -19.92
N LEU A 27 -6.07 -22.20 -19.52
CA LEU A 27 -5.44 -22.45 -18.23
C LEU A 27 -6.12 -21.69 -17.08
N CYS A 28 -6.65 -20.50 -17.36
CA CYS A 28 -7.22 -19.61 -16.35
C CYS A 28 -8.74 -19.72 -16.19
N ILE A 29 -9.45 -20.41 -17.09
CA ILE A 29 -10.93 -20.45 -17.09
C ILE A 29 -11.53 -21.07 -15.83
N GLU A 30 -10.81 -22.01 -15.20
CA GLU A 30 -11.23 -22.65 -13.96
C GLU A 30 -10.75 -21.88 -12.71
N ALA A 31 -9.93 -20.84 -12.88
CA ALA A 31 -9.43 -20.06 -11.76
C ALA A 31 -10.56 -19.17 -11.19
N LYS A 32 -10.70 -19.21 -9.87
CA LYS A 32 -11.63 -18.34 -9.12
C LYS A 32 -11.35 -16.84 -9.36
N ASP A 33 -10.09 -16.51 -9.64
CA ASP A 33 -9.66 -15.17 -10.06
C ASP A 33 -9.02 -15.25 -11.46
N TYR A 34 -9.90 -15.22 -12.47
CA TYR A 34 -9.50 -15.26 -13.88
C TYR A 34 -8.55 -14.10 -14.24
N ALA A 35 -8.84 -12.89 -13.75
CA ALA A 35 -8.04 -11.71 -14.06
C ALA A 35 -6.63 -11.81 -13.45
N GLY A 36 -6.51 -12.26 -12.20
CA GLY A 36 -5.22 -12.52 -11.57
C GLY A 36 -4.40 -13.60 -12.28
N CYS A 37 -5.03 -14.70 -12.68
CA CYS A 37 -4.38 -15.77 -13.44
C CYS A 37 -3.85 -15.28 -14.80
N VAL A 38 -4.66 -14.52 -15.55
CA VAL A 38 -4.24 -13.98 -16.85
C VAL A 38 -3.05 -13.03 -16.72
N ARG A 39 -3.06 -12.15 -15.71
CA ARG A 39 -1.93 -11.23 -15.44
C ARG A 39 -0.66 -12.00 -15.09
N ALA A 40 -0.77 -13.03 -14.24
CA ALA A 40 0.36 -13.88 -13.86
C ALA A 40 0.97 -14.62 -15.07
N MET A 41 0.12 -15.14 -15.97
CA MET A 41 0.55 -15.84 -17.18
C MET A 41 1.18 -14.92 -18.23
N LYS A 42 0.85 -13.62 -18.21
CA LYS A 42 1.45 -12.61 -19.07
C LYS A 42 2.77 -12.06 -18.52
N GLY A 43 3.21 -12.49 -17.32
CA GLY A 43 4.40 -11.95 -16.68
C GLY A 43 4.28 -10.47 -16.32
N GLU A 44 3.05 -9.94 -16.29
CA GLU A 44 2.80 -8.61 -15.74
C GLU A 44 3.05 -8.71 -14.24
N ILE A 45 4.25 -8.31 -13.84
CA ILE A 45 4.60 -8.06 -12.45
C ILE A 45 3.70 -6.90 -12.03
N VAL A 46 2.50 -7.21 -11.54
CA VAL A 46 1.81 -6.31 -10.65
C VAL A 46 2.70 -6.32 -9.41
N PRO A 47 3.35 -5.20 -9.03
CA PRO A 47 3.87 -5.09 -7.69
C PRO A 47 2.72 -5.51 -6.81
N SER A 48 2.93 -6.57 -6.02
CA SER A 48 1.97 -7.07 -5.05
C SER A 48 1.07 -5.92 -4.64
N GLU A 49 -0.24 -6.05 -4.87
CA GLU A 49 -1.21 -5.40 -4.02
C GLU A 49 -0.90 -5.90 -2.60
N ARG A 50 0.14 -5.33 -1.99
CA ARG A 50 0.03 -4.82 -0.65
C ARG A 50 -1.21 -3.97 -0.76
N THR A 51 -2.32 -4.51 -0.27
CA THR A 51 -3.43 -3.78 0.35
C THR A 51 -2.88 -2.92 1.49
N GLY A 52 -1.84 -2.17 1.18
CA GLY A 52 -0.85 -1.62 2.08
C GLY A 52 -1.48 -0.40 2.63
N VAL A 53 -2.04 -0.58 3.81
CA VAL A 53 -2.44 0.52 4.66
C VAL A 53 -1.27 1.49 4.69
N GLY A 54 -1.42 2.65 4.04
CA GLY A 54 -0.27 3.51 3.80
C GLY A 54 0.35 3.91 5.13
N ASN A 55 1.67 4.02 5.15
CA ASN A 55 2.46 4.15 6.37
C ASN A 55 3.06 5.55 6.56
N LYS A 56 2.78 6.48 5.64
CA LYS A 56 3.33 7.84 5.69
C LYS A 56 2.43 8.88 5.03
N CYS A 57 2.14 9.94 5.76
CA CYS A 57 1.50 11.13 5.24
C CYS A 57 2.50 12.04 4.50
N GLN A 58 2.00 12.89 3.61
CA GLN A 58 2.80 13.95 2.99
C GLN A 58 3.43 14.87 4.05
N SER A 59 4.49 15.59 3.67
CA SER A 59 5.14 16.55 4.59
C SER A 59 4.12 17.56 5.12
N GLN A 60 4.16 17.82 6.43
CA GLN A 60 3.20 18.66 7.16
C GLN A 60 1.77 18.09 7.25
N PHE A 61 1.56 16.78 7.08
CA PHE A 61 0.25 16.16 7.33
C PHE A 61 0.31 15.20 8.51
N ALA A 62 -0.75 15.13 9.30
CA ALA A 62 -0.93 14.16 10.37
C ALA A 62 -1.93 13.09 9.93
N TYR A 63 -1.66 11.83 10.26
CA TYR A 63 -2.60 10.74 10.02
C TYR A 63 -3.83 10.89 10.91
N ILE A 64 -5.03 10.72 10.36
CA ILE A 64 -6.30 10.89 11.07
C ILE A 64 -7.15 9.61 11.11
N GLY A 65 -6.65 8.49 10.59
CA GLY A 65 -7.38 7.23 10.52
C GLY A 65 -7.89 6.89 9.12
N ASN A 66 -8.17 5.61 8.88
CA ASN A 66 -8.83 5.08 7.68
C ASN A 66 -8.13 5.50 6.37
N GLY A 67 -6.81 5.46 6.34
CA GLY A 67 -6.03 5.84 5.17
C GLY A 67 -6.05 7.35 4.84
N ASN A 68 -6.44 8.21 5.78
CA ASN A 68 -6.48 9.65 5.57
C ASN A 68 -5.44 10.39 6.42
N CYS A 69 -4.96 11.49 5.85
CA CYS A 69 -4.05 12.43 6.44
C CYS A 69 -4.65 13.83 6.38
N GLN A 70 -4.34 14.70 7.33
CA GLN A 70 -4.82 16.08 7.35
C GLN A 70 -3.67 17.04 7.56
N ARG A 71 -3.61 18.13 6.79
CA ARG A 71 -2.52 19.10 6.84
C ARG A 71 -2.50 19.80 8.19
N VAL A 72 -1.32 19.85 8.80
CA VAL A 72 -1.03 20.55 10.04
C VAL A 72 -0.63 21.98 9.70
N GLY A 73 -1.55 22.90 9.99
CA GLY A 73 -1.39 24.33 9.76
C GLY A 73 -1.15 25.11 11.05
N CYS A 74 -0.98 26.43 10.89
CA CYS A 74 -0.83 27.36 12.01
C CYS A 74 -1.86 28.48 11.93
N LYS A 75 -2.67 28.61 12.98
CA LYS A 75 -3.58 29.75 13.16
C LYS A 75 -2.98 30.71 14.17
N TYR A 76 -2.81 31.97 13.79
CA TYR A 76 -2.27 33.01 14.66
C TYR A 76 -3.40 33.81 15.29
N GLY A 77 -3.51 33.73 16.62
CA GLY A 77 -4.46 34.51 17.41
C GLY A 77 -3.82 35.78 17.96
N TRP A 78 -4.63 36.80 18.20
CA TRP A 78 -4.19 37.96 18.97
C TRP A 78 -4.13 37.59 20.45
N TRP A 79 -3.10 38.04 21.17
CA TRP A 79 -2.92 37.69 22.58
C TRP A 79 -4.08 38.19 23.47
N LEU A 80 -4.81 39.22 23.03
CA LEU A 80 -5.98 39.79 23.70
C LEU A 80 -7.28 38.98 23.51
N THR A 81 -7.41 38.19 22.45
CA THR A 81 -8.63 37.41 22.14
C THR A 81 -8.51 35.92 22.48
N GLY A 82 -7.51 35.58 23.30
CA GLY A 82 -7.29 34.23 23.80
C GLY A 82 -6.28 33.43 22.98
N ARG A 83 -5.35 32.81 23.71
CA ARG A 83 -4.43 31.79 23.20
C ARG A 83 -5.27 30.63 22.66
N THR A 84 -5.37 30.48 21.34
CA THR A 84 -6.03 29.28 20.78
C THR A 84 -5.26 28.05 21.22
N SER A 85 -5.94 27.04 21.76
CA SER A 85 -5.30 25.77 22.11
C SER A 85 -4.86 25.05 20.84
N ASN A 86 -3.73 24.34 20.90
CA ASN A 86 -3.34 23.44 19.82
C ASN A 86 -4.43 22.37 19.62
N ASN A 87 -4.66 21.96 18.38
CA ASN A 87 -5.51 20.82 18.08
C ASN A 87 -4.96 19.57 18.79
N SER A 88 -5.81 18.90 19.59
CA SER A 88 -5.43 17.76 20.43
C SER A 88 -4.92 16.56 19.65
N ILE A 89 -5.30 16.43 18.37
CA ILE A 89 -4.83 15.35 17.51
C ILE A 89 -3.33 15.47 17.26
N VAL A 90 -2.77 16.69 17.16
CA VAL A 90 -1.36 16.91 16.77
C VAL A 90 -0.51 17.55 17.86
N ALA A 91 -1.13 18.00 18.95
CA ALA A 91 -0.45 18.61 20.08
C ALA A 91 0.56 17.65 20.72
N GLY A 92 1.84 18.03 20.69
CA GLY A 92 2.92 17.28 21.37
C GLY A 92 3.34 15.97 20.69
N LYS A 93 2.96 15.76 19.41
CA LYS A 93 3.32 14.56 18.64
C LYS A 93 4.56 14.81 17.81
N SER A 94 4.49 14.70 16.49
CA SER A 94 5.58 15.01 15.57
C SER A 94 6.20 16.38 15.85
N ASN A 95 7.27 16.72 15.15
CA ASN A 95 8.01 17.97 15.34
C ASN A 95 7.26 19.27 14.96
N TRP A 96 5.94 19.23 14.73
CA TRP A 96 5.15 20.40 14.35
C TRP A 96 5.07 21.41 15.49
N LYS A 97 5.41 22.65 15.15
CA LYS A 97 5.32 23.81 16.05
C LYS A 97 4.98 25.03 15.22
N CYS A 98 4.12 25.89 15.76
CA CYS A 98 3.89 27.21 15.20
C CYS A 98 4.88 28.20 15.80
N LYS A 99 5.75 28.77 14.96
CA LYS A 99 6.69 29.82 15.38
C LYS A 99 5.92 31.11 15.63
N SER A 100 6.21 31.83 16.69
CA SER A 100 5.64 33.16 16.90
C SER A 100 6.03 34.09 15.75
N VAL A 101 5.09 34.94 15.33
CA VAL A 101 5.30 35.90 14.23
C VAL A 101 5.13 37.33 14.75
N PHE A 102 5.95 38.25 14.26
CA PHE A 102 5.85 39.67 14.59
C PHE A 102 5.12 40.41 13.48
N ARG A 103 3.97 41.01 13.76
CA ARG A 103 3.15 41.73 12.76
C ARG A 103 2.56 42.98 13.40
N GLY A 104 2.80 44.14 12.80
CA GLY A 104 2.23 45.41 13.25
C GLY A 104 2.64 45.82 14.67
N GLY A 105 3.87 45.52 15.09
CA GLY A 105 4.38 45.90 16.43
C GLY A 105 4.09 44.88 17.54
N ILE A 106 3.44 43.75 17.25
CA ILE A 106 2.99 42.77 18.25
C ILE A 106 3.44 41.36 17.86
N TYR A 107 3.82 40.57 18.88
CA TYR A 107 4.06 39.12 18.73
C TYR A 107 2.75 38.33 18.78
N LEU A 108 2.48 37.55 17.74
CA LEU A 108 1.34 36.64 17.66
C LEU A 108 1.80 35.21 17.97
N SER A 109 1.07 34.55 18.86
CA SER A 109 1.26 33.12 19.14
C SER A 109 0.44 32.29 18.15
N GLY A 110 1.06 31.26 17.58
CA GLY A 110 0.40 30.33 16.67
C GLY A 110 -0.09 29.08 17.39
N SER A 111 -1.20 28.54 16.91
CA SER A 111 -1.79 27.29 17.38
C SER A 111 -1.87 26.31 16.23
N LEU A 112 -1.54 25.05 16.50
CA LEU A 112 -1.65 23.98 15.50
C LEU A 112 -3.12 23.73 15.18
N ILE A 113 -3.45 23.74 13.89
CA ILE A 113 -4.77 23.41 13.37
C ILE A 113 -4.66 22.29 12.33
N LEU A 114 -5.79 21.67 12.03
CA LEU A 114 -5.89 20.71 10.95
C LEU A 114 -6.72 21.31 9.81
N GLU A 115 -6.24 21.17 8.59
CA GLU A 115 -6.77 21.83 7.39
C GLU A 115 -7.27 20.79 6.37
N GLU A 116 -6.73 20.79 5.14
CA GLU A 116 -7.14 19.89 4.07
C GLU A 116 -6.80 18.42 4.32
N VAL A 117 -7.62 17.51 3.75
CA VAL A 117 -7.43 16.07 3.83
C VAL A 117 -6.76 15.55 2.56
N ALA A 118 -5.83 14.62 2.71
CA ALA A 118 -5.14 13.92 1.64
C ALA A 118 -5.06 12.41 1.96
N PRO A 119 -4.94 11.54 0.94
CA PRO A 119 -4.73 10.12 1.19
C PRO A 119 -3.35 9.86 1.83
N VAL A 120 -3.28 8.80 2.63
CA VAL A 120 -1.99 8.30 3.15
C VAL A 120 -1.17 7.68 2.01
N GLY A 121 0.13 7.93 2.02
CA GLY A 121 1.08 7.34 1.09
C GLY A 121 1.86 6.19 1.70
N SER A 122 2.80 5.64 0.94
CA SER A 122 3.68 4.55 1.36
C SER A 122 5.14 4.95 1.19
N ASP A 123 5.95 4.62 2.19
CA ASP A 123 7.40 4.81 2.23
C ASP A 123 8.06 3.50 2.69
N GLU A 124 8.94 2.95 1.85
CA GLU A 124 9.68 1.71 2.14
C GLU A 124 10.62 1.83 3.36
N ASN A 125 10.96 3.06 3.75
CA ASN A 125 11.79 3.33 4.91
C ASN A 125 11.01 3.38 6.22
N CYS A 126 9.71 3.16 6.19
CA CYS A 126 8.86 3.04 7.36
C CYS A 126 8.26 1.64 7.48
N PRO A 127 7.95 1.16 8.70
CA PRO A 127 7.25 -0.09 8.88
C PRO A 127 5.93 -0.09 8.09
N PRO A 128 5.54 -1.20 7.45
CA PRO A 128 4.33 -1.32 6.63
C PRO A 128 3.07 -1.45 7.50
N ILE A 129 2.91 -0.54 8.46
CA ILE A 129 1.76 -0.41 9.36
C ILE A 129 1.23 1.01 9.27
N GLU A 130 -0.05 1.21 9.62
CA GLU A 130 -0.61 2.55 9.71
C GLU A 130 0.10 3.40 10.76
N PRO A 131 0.29 4.71 10.53
CA PRO A 131 0.72 5.62 11.58
C PRO A 131 -0.29 5.66 12.73
N GLU A 132 0.17 5.96 13.94
CA GLU A 132 -0.76 6.35 15.00
C GLU A 132 -1.47 7.65 14.62
N ILE A 133 -2.74 7.80 15.02
CA ILE A 133 -3.50 9.04 14.83
C ILE A 133 -2.70 10.22 15.38
N GLY A 134 -2.53 11.24 14.57
CA GLY A 134 -1.81 12.45 14.89
C GLY A 134 -0.30 12.39 14.65
N TRP A 135 0.27 11.33 14.10
CA TRP A 135 1.67 11.28 13.68
C TRP A 135 1.78 11.37 12.16
N ASN A 136 2.93 11.80 11.61
CA ASN A 136 3.11 11.87 10.16
C ASN A 136 3.34 10.48 9.56
N SER A 137 4.04 9.60 10.27
CA SER A 137 4.45 8.30 9.75
C SER A 137 4.58 7.24 10.82
N SER A 138 4.49 5.97 10.42
CA SER A 138 4.78 4.84 11.32
C SER A 138 6.24 4.83 11.80
N CYS A 139 7.16 5.46 11.06
CA CYS A 139 8.56 5.62 11.45
C CYS A 139 8.75 6.33 12.80
N GLU A 140 7.93 7.33 13.13
CA GLU A 140 8.15 8.17 14.31
C GLU A 140 7.94 7.45 15.64
N LYS A 141 7.22 6.34 15.58
CA LYS A 141 6.92 5.48 16.74
C LYS A 141 7.49 4.08 16.59
N ALA A 142 8.19 3.81 15.50
CA ALA A 142 8.82 2.53 15.25
C ALA A 142 9.96 2.30 16.26
N PRO A 143 10.11 1.07 16.80
CA PRO A 143 11.30 0.72 17.57
C PRO A 143 12.53 0.75 16.64
N ALA A 144 13.71 1.06 17.18
CA ALA A 144 14.92 1.20 16.37
C ALA A 144 15.26 -0.04 15.53
N ASN A 145 14.90 -1.23 16.02
CA ASN A 145 15.15 -2.52 15.38
C ASN A 145 13.96 -3.06 14.57
N TRP A 146 13.03 -2.20 14.13
CA TRP A 146 11.82 -2.63 13.44
C TRP A 146 12.11 -3.38 12.13
N LYS A 147 13.19 -3.00 11.42
CA LYS A 147 13.58 -3.64 10.15
C LYS A 147 14.01 -5.08 10.38
N GLU A 148 14.79 -5.33 11.41
CA GLU A 148 15.26 -6.66 11.79
C GLU A 148 14.09 -7.54 12.25
N VAL A 149 13.15 -6.96 12.99
CA VAL A 149 11.93 -7.67 13.41
C VAL A 149 11.03 -8.02 12.23
N GLU A 150 10.89 -7.13 11.25
CA GLU A 150 10.15 -7.38 10.02
C GLU A 150 10.84 -8.43 9.15
N GLU A 151 12.16 -8.32 8.96
CA GLU A 151 12.93 -9.28 8.19
C GLU A 151 12.88 -10.68 8.82
N ALA A 152 12.90 -10.77 10.14
CA ALA A 152 12.75 -12.03 10.86
C ALA A 152 11.36 -12.67 10.69
N LYS A 153 10.32 -11.87 10.36
CA LYS A 153 8.97 -12.37 10.06
C LYS A 153 8.81 -12.81 8.61
N LYS A 154 9.69 -12.37 7.69
CA LYS A 154 9.58 -12.78 6.30
C LYS A 154 9.80 -14.29 6.20
N PRO A 155 8.94 -15.01 5.47
CA PRO A 155 9.18 -16.40 5.13
C PRO A 155 10.56 -16.49 4.48
N LYS A 156 11.42 -17.39 4.96
CA LYS A 156 12.76 -17.59 4.37
C LYS A 156 12.71 -18.35 3.03
N CYS A 157 11.51 -18.69 2.58
CA CYS A 157 11.27 -19.43 1.38
C CYS A 157 10.90 -18.52 0.21
N ASP A 158 10.96 -19.06 -1.00
CA ASP A 158 10.48 -18.40 -2.21
C ASP A 158 8.97 -18.09 -2.10
N PHE A 159 8.53 -16.99 -2.71
CA PHE A 159 7.14 -16.53 -2.70
C PHE A 159 6.13 -17.60 -3.12
N LYS A 160 6.54 -18.58 -3.95
CA LYS A 160 5.71 -19.73 -4.33
C LYS A 160 5.32 -20.61 -3.15
N LEU A 161 6.16 -20.70 -2.12
CA LEU A 161 5.96 -21.54 -0.94
C LEU A 161 5.31 -20.78 0.23
N GLU A 162 5.21 -19.45 0.19
CA GLU A 162 4.64 -18.65 1.29
C GLU A 162 3.21 -19.08 1.69
N LYS A 163 2.38 -19.43 0.69
CA LYS A 163 1.00 -19.91 0.92
C LYS A 163 0.92 -21.33 1.47
N TYR A 164 2.05 -22.03 1.50
CA TYR A 164 2.16 -23.43 1.90
C TYR A 164 3.08 -23.56 3.12
N ASP A 165 3.19 -22.49 3.91
CA ASP A 165 4.02 -22.42 5.12
C ASP A 165 5.49 -22.81 4.86
N CYS A 166 6.02 -22.39 3.71
CA CYS A 166 7.35 -22.75 3.23
C CYS A 166 7.59 -24.26 2.99
N SER A 167 6.55 -25.09 2.98
CA SER A 167 6.66 -26.53 2.74
C SER A 167 6.51 -26.86 1.27
N TYR A 168 7.53 -27.51 0.71
CA TYR A 168 7.49 -28.05 -0.65
C TYR A 168 6.49 -29.20 -0.75
N ASN A 169 6.34 -30.01 0.28
CA ASN A 169 5.35 -31.09 0.29
C ASN A 169 3.92 -30.55 0.24
N ASN A 170 3.58 -29.56 1.07
CA ASN A 170 2.27 -28.89 1.03
C ASN A 170 2.02 -28.25 -0.35
N TYR A 171 3.05 -27.66 -0.95
CA TYR A 171 2.98 -27.14 -2.32
C TYR A 171 2.68 -28.25 -3.34
N LEU A 172 3.34 -29.41 -3.26
CA LEU A 172 3.05 -30.55 -4.15
C LEU A 172 1.64 -31.10 -3.93
N GLU A 173 1.18 -31.24 -2.68
CA GLU A 173 -0.16 -31.73 -2.37
C GLU A 173 -1.26 -30.83 -2.93
N ALA A 174 -1.07 -29.51 -2.84
CA ALA A 174 -1.99 -28.54 -3.42
C ALA A 174 -1.90 -28.48 -4.96
N ASN A 175 -0.82 -28.95 -5.57
CA ASN A 175 -0.55 -28.87 -7.01
C ASN A 175 -0.30 -30.27 -7.58
N THR A 176 -1.37 -31.01 -7.82
CA THR A 176 -1.31 -32.42 -8.27
C THR A 176 -0.47 -32.65 -9.53
N GLY A 177 -0.41 -31.67 -10.44
CA GLY A 177 0.46 -31.72 -11.61
C GLY A 177 1.94 -31.68 -11.24
N MET A 178 2.34 -30.80 -10.32
CA MET A 178 3.71 -30.77 -9.82
C MET A 178 4.07 -31.99 -9.01
N LYS A 179 3.12 -32.53 -8.21
CA LYS A 179 3.34 -33.78 -7.48
C LYS A 179 3.71 -34.93 -8.41
N LYS A 180 2.94 -35.13 -9.48
CA LYS A 180 3.23 -36.16 -10.49
C LYS A 180 4.57 -35.94 -11.19
N TRP A 181 4.91 -34.69 -11.51
CA TRP A 181 6.23 -34.40 -12.08
C TRP A 181 7.35 -34.73 -11.10
N ALA A 182 7.20 -34.40 -9.83
CA ALA A 182 8.21 -34.64 -8.80
C ALA A 182 8.43 -36.13 -8.55
N GLU A 183 7.35 -36.92 -8.52
CA GLU A 183 7.39 -38.39 -8.41
C GLU A 183 8.14 -39.05 -9.58
N LEU A 184 8.02 -38.49 -10.78
CA LEU A 184 8.70 -38.99 -11.99
C LEU A 184 10.15 -38.49 -12.12
N ASN A 185 10.52 -37.42 -11.42
CA ASN A 185 11.81 -36.73 -11.56
C ASN A 185 12.40 -36.35 -10.20
N PRO A 186 12.76 -37.33 -9.34
CA PRO A 186 13.13 -37.08 -7.95
C PRO A 186 14.34 -36.14 -7.81
N ASP A 187 15.36 -36.29 -8.65
CA ASP A 187 16.57 -35.45 -8.58
C ASP A 187 16.28 -33.98 -8.94
N MET A 188 15.42 -33.74 -9.93
CA MET A 188 15.02 -32.37 -10.30
C MET A 188 14.07 -31.77 -9.28
N ALA A 189 13.20 -32.59 -8.66
CA ALA A 189 12.32 -32.15 -7.61
C ALA A 189 13.09 -31.68 -6.38
N GLU A 190 14.17 -32.37 -6.02
CA GLU A 190 15.06 -31.98 -4.93
C GLU A 190 15.80 -30.67 -5.25
N GLN A 191 16.28 -30.50 -6.49
CA GLN A 191 16.88 -29.23 -6.92
C GLN A 191 15.89 -28.07 -6.83
N GLU A 192 14.63 -28.28 -7.25
CA GLU A 192 13.58 -27.27 -7.16
C GLU A 192 13.23 -26.96 -5.71
N ARG A 193 13.15 -27.97 -4.84
CA ARG A 193 12.94 -27.80 -3.39
C ARG A 193 14.00 -26.88 -2.78
N ILE A 194 15.28 -27.15 -3.06
CA ILE A 194 16.40 -26.33 -2.59
C ILE A 194 16.33 -24.92 -3.19
N ARG A 195 16.05 -24.79 -4.49
CA ARG A 195 15.91 -23.49 -5.18
C ARG A 195 14.81 -22.64 -4.56
N LEU A 196 13.73 -23.26 -4.09
CA LEU A 196 12.61 -22.59 -3.44
C LEU A 196 12.83 -22.34 -1.95
N HIS A 197 13.97 -22.77 -1.39
CA HIS A 197 14.30 -22.63 0.02
C HIS A 197 13.19 -23.20 0.94
N SER A 198 12.69 -24.40 0.64
CA SER A 198 11.70 -25.05 1.51
C SER A 198 12.29 -25.35 2.89
N VAL A 199 11.41 -25.45 3.90
CA VAL A 199 11.80 -25.75 5.28
C VAL A 199 11.71 -27.25 5.63
N ASP A 200 11.11 -28.04 4.74
CA ASP A 200 10.92 -29.49 4.84
C ASP A 200 11.78 -30.27 3.83
#